data_AF-A0A7Y5NDX0-F1
#
_entry.id   AF-A0A7Y5NDX0-F1
#
_cell.length_a   1.000
_cell.length_b   1.000
_cell.length_c   1.000
_cell.angle_alpha   90.00
_cell.angle_beta   90.00
_cell.angle_gamma   90.00
#
_symmetry.space_group_name_H-M   'P 1'
#
loop_
_entity.id
_entity.type
_entity.pdbx_description
1 polymer ?
#
loop_
_entity_poly.entity_id
_entity_poly.type
_entity_poly.pdbx_seq_one_letter_code
_entity_poly.pdbx_strand_id
1 'polypeptide(L)'
;AKNGVLVLSSVTGGDKKVEVPAAKINLEFVLGNKVMVGTVNANREYFESGVKDLAQAEAEYRGWLKRLLTHPVKGLENFDEMLNKLTNAKGAIKVYCEVAEL
;
A
#
# COMPACT_ATOMS: atom_id res chain seq x y z
N ALA A 1 -7.91 2.34 21.00
CA ALA A 1 -7.03 2.43 22.19
C ALA A 1 -6.89 3.89 22.63
N LYS A 2 -6.52 4.15 23.89
CA LYS A 2 -6.02 5.48 24.31
C LYS A 2 -4.61 5.68 23.74
N ASN A 3 -4.24 6.93 23.51
CA ASN A 3 -2.95 7.37 22.95
C ASN A 3 -2.64 6.73 21.57
N GLY A 4 -3.69 6.41 20.80
CA GLY A 4 -3.55 5.75 19.50
C GLY A 4 -3.38 6.74 18.35
N VAL A 5 -2.71 6.29 17.29
CA VAL A 5 -2.54 7.04 16.04
C VAL A 5 -3.32 6.34 14.91
N LEU A 6 -4.15 7.10 14.20
CA LEU A 6 -4.82 6.67 12.97
C LEU A 6 -4.10 7.31 11.78
N VAL A 7 -3.45 6.48 10.96
CA VAL A 7 -2.77 6.92 9.74
C VAL A 7 -3.68 6.69 8.53
N LEU A 8 -4.03 7.78 7.85
CA LEU A 8 -4.82 7.74 6.62
C LEU A 8 -3.86 7.74 5.42
N SER A 9 -3.63 6.55 4.85
CA SER A 9 -2.75 6.35 3.68
C SER A 9 -3.53 6.09 2.37
N SER A 10 -4.86 6.11 2.41
CA SER A 10 -5.73 5.86 1.27
C SER A 10 -6.23 7.16 0.64
N VAL A 11 -6.46 7.15 -0.67
CA VAL A 11 -7.21 8.21 -1.38
C VAL A 11 -8.63 7.71 -1.63
N THR A 12 -9.57 8.18 -0.81
CA THR A 12 -11.00 7.86 -0.97
C THR A 12 -11.63 8.87 -1.92
N GLY A 13 -11.99 8.45 -3.13
CA GLY A 13 -12.65 9.29 -4.14
C GLY A 13 -14.18 9.25 -4.07
N GLY A 14 -14.81 10.24 -4.71
CA GLY A 14 -16.27 10.34 -4.91
C GLY A 14 -16.99 11.24 -3.91
N ASP A 15 -18.27 11.53 -4.18
CA ASP A 15 -19.09 12.49 -3.44
C ASP A 15 -20.07 11.84 -2.43
N LYS A 16 -19.85 10.55 -2.12
CA LYS A 16 -20.72 9.82 -1.20
C LYS A 16 -20.64 10.44 0.19
N LYS A 17 -21.80 10.83 0.72
CA LYS A 17 -21.93 11.31 2.10
C LYS A 17 -22.42 10.18 2.99
N VAL A 18 -21.91 10.14 4.21
CA VAL A 18 -22.32 9.20 5.26
C VAL A 18 -22.56 9.98 6.55
N GLU A 19 -23.59 9.60 7.30
CA GLU A 19 -23.85 10.16 8.63
C GLU A 19 -22.90 9.52 9.65
N VAL A 20 -22.29 10.33 10.51
CA VAL A 20 -21.37 9.87 11.55
C VAL A 20 -21.68 10.57 12.88
N PRO A 21 -21.47 9.89 14.03
CA PRO A 21 -21.67 10.48 15.35
C PRO A 21 -20.49 11.41 15.72
N ALA A 22 -20.42 12.59 15.08
CA ALA A 22 -19.28 13.50 15.16
C ALA A 22 -18.92 13.90 16.61
N ALA A 23 -19.92 14.15 17.46
CA ALA A 23 -19.70 14.50 18.87
C ALA A 23 -19.00 13.37 19.65
N LYS A 24 -19.40 12.11 19.40
CA LYS A 24 -18.79 10.94 20.03
C LYS A 24 -17.35 10.75 19.56
N ILE A 25 -17.11 10.88 18.25
CA ILE A 25 -15.76 10.80 17.66
C ILE A 25 -14.85 11.85 18.32
N ASN A 26 -15.29 13.11 18.35
CA ASN A 26 -14.51 14.18 18.96
C ASN A 26 -14.23 13.94 20.45
N LEU A 27 -15.26 13.60 21.23
CA LEU A 27 -15.13 13.32 22.67
C LEU A 27 -14.09 12.21 22.93
N GLU A 28 -14.12 11.14 22.14
CA GLU A 28 -13.19 10.05 22.29
C GLU A 28 -11.76 10.38 21.83
N PHE A 29 -11.57 11.29 20.87
CA PHE A 29 -10.24 11.76 20.47
C PHE A 29 -9.61 12.59 21.58
N VAL A 30 -10.38 13.52 22.17
CA VAL A 30 -9.91 14.38 23.27
C VAL A 30 -9.60 13.54 24.52
N LEU A 31 -10.56 12.78 25.04
CA LEU A 31 -10.35 12.00 26.27
C LEU A 31 -9.37 10.83 26.10
N GLY A 32 -9.20 10.40 24.85
CA GLY A 32 -8.28 9.32 24.50
C GLY A 32 -6.90 9.77 24.07
N ASN A 33 -6.60 11.08 24.03
CA ASN A 33 -5.37 11.64 23.46
C ASN A 33 -4.99 11.02 22.11
N LYS A 34 -5.96 10.90 21.19
CA LYS A 34 -5.75 10.22 19.90
C LYS A 34 -5.27 11.22 18.83
N VAL A 35 -4.48 10.74 17.88
CA VAL A 35 -4.04 11.51 16.70
C VAL A 35 -4.60 10.89 15.42
N MET A 36 -5.05 11.73 14.50
CA MET A 36 -5.34 11.32 13.12
C MET A 36 -4.40 12.10 12.20
N VAL A 37 -3.69 11.40 11.31
CA VAL A 37 -2.71 12.01 10.40
C VAL A 37 -2.89 11.45 8.99
N GLY A 38 -2.98 12.35 8.02
CA GLY A 38 -2.93 12.00 6.60
C GLY A 38 -1.49 11.92 6.13
N THR A 39 -1.17 10.90 5.33
CA THR A 39 0.15 10.76 4.70
C THR A 39 0.00 10.53 3.20
N VAL A 40 0.91 11.12 2.43
CA VAL A 40 0.99 10.93 0.98
C VAL A 40 2.44 11.05 0.55
N ASN A 41 2.81 10.25 -0.45
CA ASN A 41 4.12 10.27 -1.10
C ASN A 41 5.29 9.82 -0.20
N ALA A 42 6.47 9.70 -0.81
CA ALA A 42 7.71 9.35 -0.15
C ALA A 42 8.91 10.12 -0.76
N ASN A 43 9.91 10.43 0.06
CA ASN A 43 11.19 11.00 -0.40
C ASN A 43 12.25 9.89 -0.56
N ARG A 44 13.43 10.25 -1.08
CA ARG A 44 14.54 9.33 -1.34
C ARG A 44 14.92 8.45 -0.14
N GLU A 45 15.01 9.02 1.05
CA GLU A 45 15.44 8.31 2.27
C GLU A 45 14.49 7.17 2.63
N TYR A 46 13.19 7.32 2.32
CA TYR A 46 12.21 6.26 2.52
C TYR A 46 12.35 5.13 1.51
N PHE A 47 12.78 5.40 0.28
CA PHE A 47 13.12 4.33 -0.67
C PHE A 47 14.34 3.54 -0.22
N GLU A 48 15.38 4.23 0.26
CA GLU A 48 16.59 3.59 0.80
C GLU A 48 16.26 2.72 2.02
N SER A 49 15.37 3.20 2.89
CA SER A 49 14.87 2.42 4.04
C SER A 49 14.02 1.22 3.57
N GLY A 50 13.13 1.42 2.59
CA GLY A 50 12.32 0.35 2.03
C GLY A 50 13.15 -0.80 1.43
N VAL A 51 14.27 -0.51 0.78
CA VAL A 51 15.19 -1.57 0.29
C VAL A 51 15.76 -2.38 1.45
N LYS A 52 16.16 -1.72 2.55
CA LYS A 52 16.67 -2.40 3.76
C LYS A 52 15.58 -3.29 4.37
N ASP A 53 14.36 -2.77 4.49
CA ASP A 53 13.22 -3.51 5.07
C ASP A 53 12.86 -4.74 4.22
N LEU A 54 12.86 -4.61 2.89
CA LEU A 54 12.60 -5.74 1.99
C LEU A 54 13.68 -6.82 2.12
N ALA A 55 14.96 -6.43 2.21
CA ALA A 55 16.07 -7.36 2.39
C ALA A 55 16.00 -8.07 3.74
N GLN A 56 15.70 -7.33 4.82
CA GLN A 56 15.52 -7.89 6.15
C GLN A 56 14.34 -8.87 6.18
N ALA A 57 13.20 -8.49 5.62
CA ALA A 57 12.03 -9.35 5.57
C ALA A 57 12.29 -10.63 4.76
N GLU A 58 13.08 -10.58 3.69
CA GLU A 58 13.46 -11.79 2.94
C GLU A 58 14.43 -12.68 3.74
N ALA A 59 15.31 -12.09 4.54
CA ALA A 59 16.17 -12.86 5.44
C ALA A 59 15.38 -13.55 6.57
N GLU A 60 14.37 -12.88 7.13
CA GLU A 60 13.52 -13.42 8.21
C GLU A 60 12.45 -14.40 7.68
N TYR A 61 11.84 -14.09 6.53
CA TYR A 61 10.71 -14.80 5.95
C TYR A 61 11.02 -15.27 4.53
N ARG A 62 12.05 -16.10 4.39
CA ARG A 62 12.58 -16.54 3.10
C ARG A 62 11.48 -16.96 2.11
N GLY A 63 11.56 -16.41 0.89
CA GLY A 63 10.64 -16.62 -0.22
C GLY A 63 9.40 -15.75 -0.19
N TRP A 64 9.17 -14.91 0.83
CA TRP A 64 7.99 -14.03 0.86
C TRP A 64 8.02 -13.02 -0.29
N LEU A 65 9.19 -12.45 -0.62
CA LEU A 65 9.28 -11.40 -1.63
C LEU A 65 8.89 -11.95 -3.01
N LYS A 66 9.28 -13.20 -3.30
CA LYS A 66 8.85 -13.89 -4.52
C LYS A 66 7.33 -14.06 -4.59
N ARG A 67 6.64 -14.25 -3.46
CA ARG A 67 5.17 -14.34 -3.43
C ARG A 67 4.48 -12.98 -3.58
N LEU A 68 5.16 -11.88 -3.25
CA LEU A 68 4.64 -10.53 -3.50
C LEU A 68 4.56 -10.23 -5.00
N LEU A 69 5.55 -10.70 -5.76
CA LEU A 69 5.69 -10.55 -7.22
C LEU A 69 4.85 -11.58 -7.98
N THR A 70 3.54 -11.36 -8.05
CA THR A 70 2.60 -12.42 -8.47
C THR A 70 2.44 -12.61 -9.98
N HIS A 71 2.48 -11.54 -10.78
CA HIS A 71 2.14 -11.62 -12.20
C HIS A 71 3.22 -10.95 -13.08
N PRO A 72 4.32 -11.65 -13.41
CA PRO A 72 5.28 -11.16 -14.40
C PRO A 72 4.63 -11.00 -15.78
N VAL A 73 5.10 -10.01 -16.53
CA VAL A 73 4.85 -9.82 -17.96
C VAL A 73 6.20 -9.60 -18.62
N LYS A 74 6.50 -10.35 -19.67
CA LYS A 74 7.79 -10.23 -20.37
C LYS A 74 7.73 -9.08 -21.36
N GLY A 75 8.67 -8.16 -21.27
CA GLY A 75 8.83 -7.06 -22.22
C GLY A 75 7.69 -6.06 -22.23
N LEU A 76 7.96 -4.88 -22.78
CA LEU A 76 6.99 -3.78 -22.90
C LEU A 76 6.03 -4.00 -24.08
N GLU A 77 6.40 -4.84 -25.04
CA GLU A 77 5.59 -5.22 -26.19
C GLU A 77 4.31 -5.97 -25.80
N ASN A 78 4.28 -6.63 -24.64
CA ASN A 78 3.12 -7.34 -24.12
C ASN A 78 2.22 -6.45 -23.24
N PHE A 79 2.07 -5.17 -23.63
CA PHE A 79 1.27 -4.19 -22.86
C PHE A 79 -0.20 -4.59 -22.72
N ASP A 80 -0.78 -5.24 -23.74
CA ASP A 80 -2.17 -5.75 -23.68
C ASP A 80 -2.33 -6.80 -22.58
N GLU A 81 -1.36 -7.70 -22.43
CA GLU A 81 -1.33 -8.69 -21.35
C GLU A 81 -1.19 -8.00 -19.98
N MET A 82 -0.30 -7.00 -19.89
CA MET A 82 -0.11 -6.21 -18.66
C MET A 82 -1.38 -5.50 -18.23
N LEU A 83 -2.07 -4.81 -19.15
CA LEU A 83 -3.34 -4.14 -18.86
C LEU A 83 -4.43 -5.11 -18.47
N ASN A 84 -4.51 -6.28 -19.13
CA ASN A 84 -5.46 -7.32 -18.76
C ASN A 84 -5.21 -7.82 -17.32
N LYS A 85 -3.94 -8.11 -16.97
CA LYS A 85 -3.55 -8.54 -15.62
C LYS A 85 -3.84 -7.46 -14.57
N LEU A 86 -3.56 -6.19 -14.87
CA LEU A 86 -3.85 -5.08 -13.95
C LEU A 86 -5.35 -4.90 -13.67
N THR A 87 -6.20 -5.24 -14.63
CA THR A 87 -7.64 -4.97 -14.55
C THR A 87 -8.46 -6.18 -14.09
N ASN A 88 -8.07 -7.38 -14.51
CA ASN A 88 -8.92 -8.58 -14.43
C ASN A 88 -8.33 -9.74 -13.62
N ALA A 89 -7.03 -9.71 -13.27
CA ALA A 89 -6.42 -10.84 -12.58
C ALA A 89 -6.95 -10.96 -11.14
N LYS A 90 -7.43 -12.17 -10.80
CA LYS A 90 -7.87 -12.48 -9.43
C LYS A 90 -6.64 -12.73 -8.55
N GLY A 91 -6.61 -12.10 -7.37
CA GLY A 91 -5.51 -12.27 -6.42
C GLY A 91 -4.20 -11.61 -6.86
N ALA A 92 -4.23 -10.67 -7.81
CA ALA A 92 -3.07 -9.85 -8.11
C ALA A 92 -2.67 -9.01 -6.90
N ILE A 93 -1.36 -8.96 -6.64
CA ILE A 93 -0.75 -8.13 -5.58
C ILE A 93 0.26 -7.19 -6.23
N LYS A 94 1.18 -7.75 -7.02
CA LYS A 94 2.12 -6.98 -7.85
C LYS A 94 2.19 -7.60 -9.24
N VAL A 95 1.55 -6.95 -10.21
CA VAL A 95 1.82 -7.14 -11.63
C VAL A 95 3.08 -6.34 -11.95
N TYR A 96 4.05 -6.94 -12.63
CA TYR A 96 5.31 -6.28 -12.97
C TYR A 96 5.79 -6.69 -14.37
N CYS A 97 6.55 -5.81 -15.01
CA CYS A 97 7.09 -6.02 -16.34
C CYS A 97 8.60 -6.30 -16.27
N GLU A 98 9.05 -7.38 -16.89
CA GLU A 98 10.44 -7.77 -17.03
C GLU A 98 10.97 -7.17 -18.34
N VAL A 99 11.66 -6.03 -18.24
CA VAL A 99 12.12 -5.26 -19.40
C VAL A 99 13.50 -5.69 -19.92
N ALA A 100 14.24 -6.47 -19.13
CA ALA A 100 15.55 -7.02 -19.45
C ALA A 100 15.81 -8.27 -18.60
N GLU A 101 16.74 -9.12 -19.05
CA GLU A 101 17.28 -10.20 -18.22
C GLU A 101 18.12 -9.62 -17.06
N LEU A 102 18.13 -10.34 -15.93
CA LEU A 102 18.92 -10.00 -14.74
C LEU A 102 20.40 -10.37 -14.91
#